data_AF-A0A3M1HPC8-F1
#
_entry.id   AF-A0A3M1HPC8-F1
#
_cell.length_a   1.000
_cell.length_b   1.000
_cell.length_c   1.000
_cell.angle_alpha   90.00
_cell.angle_beta   90.00
_cell.angle_gamma   90.00
#
_symmetry.space_group_name_H-M   'P 1'
#
loop_
_entity.id
_entity.type
_entity.pdbx_description
1 polymer ?
#
loop_
_entity_poly.entity_id
_entity_poly.type
_entity_poly.pdbx_seq_one_letter_code
_entity_poly.pdbx_strand_id
1 'polypeptide(L)' 'MSAVTTVSSWSQAWLDALAKFSHPGRLRRGRRFAEYGRIEQFDVKPGEINARVKDGDQLYTVEIHL' A
#
# COMPACT_ATOMS: atom_id res chain seq x y z
N MET A 1 -24.19 -5.24 -5.26
CA MET A 1 -23.49 -4.53 -6.35
C MET A 1 -22.14 -4.10 -5.81
N SER A 2 -21.05 -4.79 -6.17
CA SER A 2 -19.71 -4.42 -5.74
C SER A 2 -19.10 -3.49 -6.79
N ALA A 3 -18.70 -2.28 -6.40
CA ALA A 3 -18.01 -1.36 -7.28
C ALA A 3 -16.62 -1.91 -7.60
N VAL A 4 -16.40 -2.33 -8.84
CA VAL A 4 -15.06 -2.57 -9.38
C VAL A 4 -14.49 -1.20 -9.73
N THR A 5 -13.75 -0.61 -8.80
CA THR A 5 -13.04 0.65 -9.05
C THR A 5 -11.85 0.35 -9.94
N THR A 6 -11.98 0.57 -11.25
CA THR A 6 -10.86 0.53 -12.18
C THR A 6 -9.81 1.54 -11.69
N VAL A 7 -8.65 1.06 -11.25
CA VAL A 7 -7.53 1.95 -10.89
C VAL A 7 -7.28 2.86 -12.09
N SER A 8 -7.41 4.17 -11.90
CA SER A 8 -7.18 5.12 -12.98
C SER A 8 -5.79 4.90 -13.57
N SER A 9 -5.64 5.13 -14.88
CA SER A 9 -4.33 5.08 -15.55
C SER A 9 -3.29 5.96 -14.84
N TRP A 10 -3.74 7.04 -14.21
CA TRP A 10 -2.90 7.96 -13.45
C TRP A 10 -2.38 7.35 -12.13
N SER A 11 -3.24 6.64 -11.38
CA SER A 11 -2.84 5.95 -10.14
C SER A 11 -1.77 4.89 -10.41
N GLN A 12 -1.93 4.11 -11.48
CA GLN A 12 -0.95 3.10 -11.86
C GLN A 12 0.38 3.74 -12.30
N ALA A 13 0.33 4.76 -13.15
CA ALA A 13 1.52 5.49 -13.59
C ALA A 13 2.28 6.13 -12.42
N TRP A 14 1.55 6.65 -11.43
CA TRP A 14 2.14 7.21 -10.21
C TRP A 14 2.86 6.15 -9.37
N LEU A 15 2.22 4.99 -9.15
CA LEU A 15 2.85 3.88 -8.44
C LEU A 15 4.09 3.34 -9.16
N ASP A 16 4.05 3.27 -10.48
CA ASP A 16 5.19 2.80 -11.29
C ASP A 16 6.34 3.82 -11.28
N ALA A 17 6.05 5.12 -11.24
CA ALA A 17 7.06 6.15 -11.03
C ALA A 17 7.69 6.04 -9.64
N LEU A 18 6.88 5.94 -8.58
CA LEU A 18 7.37 5.76 -7.21
C LEU A 18 8.22 4.49 -7.07
N ALA A 19 7.86 3.40 -7.75
CA ALA A 19 8.64 2.16 -7.74
C ALA A 19 10.07 2.33 -8.28
N LYS A 20 10.31 3.32 -9.14
CA LYS A 20 11.64 3.64 -9.69
C LYS A 20 12.51 4.47 -8.75
N PHE A 21 11.90 5.27 -7.87
CA PHE A 21 12.62 6.22 -7.00
C PHE A 21 12.66 5.83 -5.52
N SER A 22 11.93 4.79 -5.09
CA SER A 22 11.74 4.45 -3.68
C SER A 22 12.20 3.02 -3.33
N HIS A 23 11.62 2.42 -2.28
CA HIS A 23 11.86 1.05 -1.83
C HIS A 23 10.94 0.05 -2.58
N PRO A 24 11.34 -0.53 -3.73
CA PRO A 24 10.45 -1.35 -4.57
C PRO A 24 9.88 -2.57 -3.83
N GLY A 25 10.63 -3.13 -2.87
CA GLY A 25 10.16 -4.22 -2.02
C GLY A 25 9.01 -3.81 -1.09
N ARG A 26 9.03 -2.58 -0.55
CA ARG A 26 7.96 -2.08 0.33
C ARG A 26 6.68 -1.79 -0.46
N LEU A 27 6.80 -1.16 -1.63
CA LEU A 27 5.66 -0.91 -2.52
C LEU A 27 5.00 -2.22 -2.99
N ARG A 28 5.80 -3.21 -3.39
CA ARG A 28 5.28 -4.52 -3.80
C ARG A 28 4.52 -5.20 -2.66
N ARG A 29 5.05 -5.18 -1.43
CA ARG A 29 4.37 -5.74 -0.26
C ARG A 29 3.09 -4.98 0.09
N GLY A 30 3.14 -3.64 0.10
CA GLY A 30 1.97 -2.80 0.33
C GLY A 30 0.85 -3.07 -0.66
N ARG A 31 1.19 -3.19 -1.96
CA ARG A 31 0.23 -3.58 -3.01
C ARG A 31 -0.36 -4.97 -2.74
N ARG A 32 0.48 -5.96 -2.42
CA ARG A 32 0.04 -7.32 -2.08
C ARG A 32 -0.91 -7.33 -0.87
N PHE A 33 -0.65 -6.52 0.16
CA PHE A 33 -1.54 -6.41 1.31
C PHE A 33 -2.89 -5.80 0.94
N ALA A 34 -2.89 -4.74 0.12
CA ALA A 34 -4.12 -4.14 -0.38
C ALA A 34 -4.93 -5.12 -1.24
N GLU A 35 -4.28 -5.79 -2.20
CA GLU A 35 -4.91 -6.78 -3.10
C GLU A 35 -5.57 -7.93 -2.34
N TYR A 36 -4.95 -8.41 -1.26
CA TYR A 36 -5.50 -9.50 -0.46
C TYR A 36 -6.39 -9.06 0.70
N GLY A 37 -6.75 -7.77 0.80
CA GLY A 37 -7.60 -7.25 1.88
C GLY A 37 -6.97 -7.42 3.27
N ARG A 38 -5.64 -7.36 3.35
CA ARG A 38 -4.84 -7.59 4.56
C ARG A 38 -4.50 -6.32 5.33
N ILE A 39 -5.05 -5.17 4.93
CA ILE A 39 -4.84 -3.89 5.59
C ILE A 39 -6.02 -3.67 6.54
N GLU A 40 -5.78 -3.68 7.84
CA GLU A 40 -6.80 -3.43 8.86
C GLU A 40 -6.98 -1.94 9.13
N GLN A 41 -5.88 -1.19 9.11
CA GLN A 41 -5.86 0.26 9.32
C GLN A 41 -4.82 0.89 8.41
N PHE A 42 -5.11 2.07 7.89
CA PHE A 42 -4.24 2.84 7.02
C PHE A 42 -4.41 4.32 7.31
N ASP A 43 -3.30 5.01 7.56
CA ASP A 43 -3.25 6.44 7.82
C ASP A 43 -2.07 7.08 7.08
N VAL A 44 -2.28 8.27 6.57
CA VAL A 44 -1.27 9.03 5.83
C VAL A 44 -1.20 10.43 6.42
N LYS A 45 -0.02 10.75 6.94
CA LYS A 45 0.35 12.07 7.46
C LYS A 45 1.45 12.68 6.59
N PRO A 46 1.68 14.00 6.65
CA PRO A 46 2.82 14.61 5.99
C PRO A 46 4.14 13.93 6.41
N GLY A 47 4.83 13.31 5.45
CA GLY A 47 6.10 12.61 5.68
C GLY A 47 6.00 11.19 6.26
N GLU A 48 4.80 10.69 6.57
CA GLU A 48 4.63 9.42 7.28
C GLU A 48 3.42 8.63 6.76
N ILE A 49 3.62 7.35 6.45
CA ILE A 49 2.56 6.41 6.11
C ILE A 49 2.58 5.29 7.14
N ASN A 50 1.43 5.07 7.77
CA ASN A 50 1.21 4.02 8.76
C ASN A 50 0.16 3.04 8.27
N ALA A 51 0.45 1.74 8.39
CA ALA A 51 -0.50 0.69 8.09
C ALA A 51 -0.41 -0.44 9.12
N ARG A 52 -1.56 -0.92 9.60
CA ARG A 52 -1.65 -2.18 10.33
C ARG A 52 -2.03 -3.28 9.35
N VAL A 53 -1.15 -4.28 9.18
CA VAL A 53 -1.33 -5.33 8.18
C VAL A 53 -1.29 -6.71 8.82
N LYS A 54 -2.02 -7.64 8.20
CA LYS A 54 -2.01 -9.08 8.53
C LYS A 54 -1.19 -9.85 7.51
N ASP A 55 -0.19 -10.61 7.95
CA ASP A 55 0.53 -11.57 7.10
C ASP A 55 0.57 -12.95 7.78
N GLY A 56 -0.16 -13.90 7.20
CA GLY A 56 -0.48 -15.15 7.89
C GLY A 56 -1.27 -14.88 9.17
N ASP A 57 -0.80 -15.41 10.30
CA ASP A 57 -1.39 -15.19 11.63
C ASP A 57 -0.75 -14.02 12.39
N GLN A 58 0.19 -13.31 11.77
CA GLN A 58 0.87 -12.18 12.39
C GLN A 58 0.23 -10.85 11.98
N LEU A 59 0.07 -9.98 12.98
CA LEU A 59 -0.28 -8.57 12.80
C LEU A 59 0.94 -7.73 13.12
N TYR A 60 1.26 -6.80 12.23
CA TYR A 60 2.33 -5.85 12.49
C TYR A 60 2.07 -4.50 11.83
N THR A 61 2.75 -3.49 12.35
CA THR A 61 2.69 -2.11 11.85
C THR A 61 3.79 -1.90 10.81
N VAL A 62 3.42 -1.31 9.68
CA VAL A 62 4.34 -0.82 8.67
C VAL A 62 4.35 0.70 8.76
N GLU A 63 5.53 1.24 9.04
CA GLU A 63 5.79 2.67 9.05
C GLU A 63 6.75 2.98 7.89
N ILE A 64 6.40 3.98 7.10
CA ILE A 64 7.23 4.49 6.01
C ILE A 64 7.39 5.99 6.24
N HIS A 65 8.62 6.43 6.45
CA HIS A 65 8.97 7.85 6.45
C HIS A 65 9.45 8.23 5.03
N LEU A 66 8.88 9.31 4.50
CA LEU A 66 9.16 9.83 3.17
C LEU A 66 10.24 10.92 3.21
#